data_AF-A0A2T7PX08-F1
#
_entry.id   AF-A0A2T7PX08-F1
#
_cell.length_a   1.000
_cell.length_b   1.000
_cell.length_c   1.000
_cell.angle_alpha   90.00
_cell.angle_beta   90.00
_cell.angle_gamma   90.00
#
_symmetry.space_group_name_H-M   'P 1'
#
loop_
_entity.id
_entity.type
_entity.pdbx_description
1 polymer ?
#
loop_
_entity_poly.entity_id
_entity_poly.type
_entity_poly.pdbx_seq_one_letter_code
_entity_poly.pdbx_strand_id
1 'polypeptide(L)'
;MKVVSTDRGRKSFAASAVNYLRAYGFDGLDIDWEYPGTPPETKQNFTILLQTIRAEFEEDARRRQMAPLLLSVAAPVSLSQMEAGYEIQEVTSLVDFVNLMAYDFHGSWNKITSFNSPLYSRLNDTRTL
;
A
#
# COMPACT_ATOMS: atom_id res chain seq x y z
N MET A 1 1.88 -11.95 8.99
CA MET A 1 0.44 -11.93 8.64
C MET A 1 0.12 -13.14 7.75
N LYS A 2 -0.85 -14.00 8.12
CA LYS A 2 -1.11 -15.28 7.39
C LYS A 2 -1.58 -15.09 5.95
N VAL A 3 -2.26 -13.99 5.65
CA VAL A 3 -2.81 -13.69 4.32
C VAL A 3 -1.71 -13.55 3.28
N VAL A 4 -0.65 -12.81 3.61
CA VAL A 4 0.42 -12.46 2.65
C VAL A 4 1.58 -13.44 2.62
N SER A 5 1.69 -14.33 3.61
CA SER A 5 2.84 -15.22 3.77
C SER A 5 2.79 -16.48 2.91
N THR A 6 1.69 -16.75 2.21
CA THR A 6 1.54 -17.94 1.36
C THR A 6 0.85 -17.60 0.04
N ASP A 7 1.17 -18.34 -1.01
CA ASP A 7 0.51 -18.22 -2.32
C ASP A 7 -1.02 -18.41 -2.21
N ARG A 8 -1.43 -19.47 -1.51
CA ARG A 8 -2.85 -19.75 -1.23
C ARG A 8 -3.52 -18.59 -0.50
N GLY A 9 -2.87 -17.98 0.50
CA GLY A 9 -3.41 -16.86 1.25
C GLY A 9 -3.66 -15.65 0.36
N ARG A 10 -2.67 -15.28 -0.47
CA ARG A 10 -2.76 -14.13 -1.40
C ARG A 10 -3.85 -14.33 -2.44
N LYS A 11 -3.91 -15.51 -3.07
CA LYS A 11 -4.96 -15.84 -4.05
C LYS A 11 -6.35 -15.85 -3.43
N SER A 12 -6.49 -16.41 -2.23
CA SER A 12 -7.78 -16.41 -1.51
C SER A 12 -8.24 -14.99 -1.18
N PHE A 13 -7.31 -14.11 -0.81
CA PHE A 13 -7.60 -12.70 -0.56
C PHE A 13 -7.99 -11.98 -1.85
N ALA A 14 -7.20 -12.08 -2.91
CA ALA A 14 -7.48 -11.42 -4.19
C ALA A 14 -8.85 -11.81 -4.77
N ALA A 15 -9.13 -13.12 -4.83
CA ALA A 15 -10.42 -13.62 -5.34
C ALA A 15 -11.61 -13.19 -4.46
N SER A 16 -11.44 -13.18 -3.13
CA SER A 16 -12.51 -12.74 -2.24
C SER A 16 -12.74 -11.22 -2.32
N ALA A 17 -11.67 -10.43 -2.47
CA ALA A 17 -11.75 -8.99 -2.70
C ALA A 17 -12.51 -8.68 -4.01
N VAL A 18 -12.16 -9.32 -5.13
CA VAL A 18 -12.90 -9.18 -6.39
C VAL A 18 -14.39 -9.44 -6.22
N ASN A 19 -14.75 -10.55 -5.59
CA ASN A 19 -16.16 -10.90 -5.39
C ASN A 19 -16.88 -9.84 -4.54
N TYR A 20 -16.25 -9.35 -3.48
CA TYR A 20 -16.80 -8.31 -2.62
C TYR A 20 -16.98 -6.99 -3.37
N LEU A 21 -15.92 -6.50 -4.03
CA LEU A 21 -15.93 -5.23 -4.74
C LEU A 21 -17.00 -5.20 -5.83
N ARG A 22 -17.09 -6.27 -6.63
CA ARG A 22 -18.12 -6.39 -7.66
C ARG A 22 -19.53 -6.51 -7.09
N ALA A 23 -19.72 -7.22 -5.98
CA ALA A 23 -21.03 -7.38 -5.36
C ALA A 23 -21.59 -6.06 -4.81
N TYR A 24 -20.72 -5.16 -4.35
CA TYR A 24 -21.10 -3.87 -3.77
C TYR A 24 -20.90 -2.67 -4.70
N GLY A 25 -20.50 -2.90 -5.95
CA GLY A 25 -20.34 -1.85 -6.95
C GLY A 25 -19.18 -0.89 -6.67
N PHE A 26 -18.12 -1.37 -6.02
CA PHE A 26 -16.87 -0.61 -5.88
C PHE A 26 -16.05 -0.65 -7.17
N ASP A 27 -15.28 0.42 -7.40
CA ASP A 27 -14.40 0.55 -8.56
C ASP A 27 -12.97 0.06 -8.31
N GLY A 28 -12.58 -0.20 -7.06
CA GLY A 28 -11.20 -0.57 -6.74
C GLY A 28 -10.93 -0.89 -5.28
N LEU A 29 -9.66 -1.15 -4.98
CA LEU A 29 -9.13 -1.50 -3.66
C LEU A 29 -7.91 -0.65 -3.33
N ASP A 30 -7.90 -0.05 -2.14
CA ASP A 30 -6.71 0.59 -1.56
C ASP A 30 -6.08 -0.36 -0.54
N ILE A 31 -4.76 -0.55 -0.61
CA ILE A 31 -4.02 -1.41 0.33
C ILE A 31 -3.23 -0.54 1.31
N ASP A 32 -3.71 -0.52 2.55
CA ASP A 32 -3.17 0.31 3.62
C ASP A 32 -2.46 -0.57 4.66
N TRP A 33 -1.35 -1.20 4.26
CA TRP A 33 -0.49 -1.93 5.20
C TRP A 33 0.56 -0.98 5.78
N GLU A 34 0.40 -0.65 7.06
CA GLU A 34 1.34 0.18 7.85
C GLU A 34 2.18 -0.63 8.85
N TYR A 35 3.39 -1.07 8.56
CA TYR A 35 4.09 -1.02 7.27
C TYR A 35 4.71 -2.40 6.98
N PRO A 36 4.89 -2.78 5.72
CA PRO A 36 5.79 -3.88 5.37
C PRO A 36 7.24 -3.51 5.75
N GLY A 37 8.11 -4.51 5.80
CA GLY A 37 9.54 -4.38 6.12
C GLY A 37 9.93 -4.97 7.47
N THR A 38 8.98 -5.40 8.31
CA THR A 38 9.28 -6.13 9.55
C THR A 38 8.26 -7.26 9.79
N PRO A 39 8.67 -8.54 9.70
CA PRO A 39 10.03 -9.01 9.40
C PRO A 39 10.45 -8.72 7.93
N PRO A 40 11.76 -8.71 7.58
CA PRO A 40 12.25 -8.19 6.29
C PRO A 40 11.59 -8.81 5.04
N GLU A 41 11.22 -10.09 5.09
CA GLU A 41 10.54 -10.79 3.99
C GLU A 41 9.16 -10.21 3.65
N THR A 42 8.58 -9.38 4.54
CA THR A 42 7.32 -8.70 4.26
C THR A 42 7.45 -7.67 3.13
N LYS A 43 8.66 -7.16 2.86
CA LYS A 43 8.93 -6.31 1.69
C LYS A 43 8.56 -7.01 0.39
N GLN A 44 9.15 -8.18 0.11
CA GLN A 44 8.84 -8.93 -1.10
C GLN A 44 7.42 -9.50 -1.08
N ASN A 45 6.93 -9.95 0.09
CA ASN A 45 5.57 -10.46 0.19
C ASN A 45 4.51 -9.39 -0.13
N PHE A 46 4.78 -8.12 0.16
CA PHE A 46 3.90 -7.01 -0.22
C PHE A 46 3.84 -6.85 -1.74
N THR A 47 4.97 -6.84 -2.43
CA THR A 47 5.02 -6.81 -3.90
C THR A 47 4.26 -7.99 -4.51
N ILE A 48 4.50 -9.22 -4.02
CA ILE A 48 3.82 -10.42 -4.52
C ILE A 48 2.31 -10.36 -4.27
N LEU A 49 1.87 -9.77 -3.14
CA LEU A 49 0.45 -9.53 -2.90
C LEU A 49 -0.14 -8.62 -3.99
N LEU A 50 0.48 -7.47 -4.27
CA LEU A 50 0.00 -6.54 -5.29
C LEU A 50 -0.01 -7.17 -6.69
N GLN A 51 1.03 -7.94 -7.05
CA GLN A 51 1.05 -8.72 -8.28
C GLN A 51 -0.13 -9.70 -8.36
N THR A 52 -0.43 -10.39 -7.26
CA THR A 52 -1.54 -11.34 -7.20
C THR A 52 -2.89 -10.64 -7.36
N ILE A 53 -3.09 -9.49 -6.70
CA ILE A 53 -4.32 -8.71 -6.80
C ILE A 53 -4.50 -8.16 -8.22
N ARG A 54 -3.44 -7.56 -8.80
CA ARG A 54 -3.49 -7.02 -10.16
C ARG A 54 -3.83 -8.11 -11.17
N ALA A 55 -3.19 -9.27 -11.09
CA ALA A 55 -3.48 -10.39 -11.99
C ALA A 55 -4.95 -10.85 -11.88
N GLU A 56 -5.48 -10.95 -10.66
CA GLU A 56 -6.88 -11.32 -10.44
C GLU A 56 -7.85 -10.23 -10.98
N PHE A 57 -7.51 -8.95 -10.83
CA PHE A 57 -8.31 -7.84 -11.36
C PHE A 57 -8.37 -7.85 -12.89
N GLU A 58 -7.25 -8.11 -13.57
CA GLU A 58 -7.19 -8.25 -15.03
C GLU A 58 -7.96 -9.49 -15.51
N GLU A 59 -7.84 -10.62 -14.80
CA GLU A 59 -8.58 -11.83 -15.12
C GLU A 59 -10.10 -11.65 -14.94
N ASP A 60 -10.51 -11.00 -13.84
CA ASP A 60 -11.89 -10.64 -13.55
C ASP A 60 -12.51 -9.77 -14.65
N ALA A 61 -11.78 -8.72 -15.03
CA ALA A 61 -12.14 -7.78 -16.09
C ALA A 61 -12.36 -8.49 -17.42
N ARG A 62 -11.40 -9.33 -17.83
CA ARG A 62 -11.48 -10.13 -19.05
C ARG A 62 -12.67 -11.09 -19.02
N ARG A 63 -12.92 -11.77 -17.90
CA ARG A 63 -14.03 -12.73 -17.75
C ARG A 63 -15.40 -12.07 -17.82
N ARG A 64 -15.53 -10.85 -17.28
CA ARG A 64 -16.80 -10.09 -17.26
C ARG A 64 -16.98 -9.13 -18.43
N GLN A 65 -15.95 -8.93 -19.25
CA GLN A 65 -15.92 -7.90 -20.29
C GLN A 65 -16.20 -6.50 -19.71
N MET A 66 -15.55 -6.20 -18.57
CA MET A 66 -15.65 -4.93 -17.85
C MET A 66 -14.27 -4.30 -17.70
N ALA A 67 -14.22 -3.03 -17.29
CA ALA A 67 -12.98 -2.41 -16.88
C ALA A 67 -12.35 -3.14 -15.66
N PRO A 68 -11.00 -3.23 -15.59
CA PRO A 68 -10.33 -3.71 -14.40
C PRO A 68 -10.63 -2.80 -13.21
N LEU A 69 -10.66 -3.41 -12.02
CA LEU A 69 -10.75 -2.67 -10.77
C LEU A 69 -9.45 -1.85 -10.57
N LEU A 70 -9.56 -0.67 -9.97
CA LEU A 70 -8.42 0.14 -9.57
C LEU A 70 -7.71 -0.51 -8.38
N LEU A 71 -6.39 -0.43 -8.35
CA LEU A 71 -5.57 -0.81 -7.20
C LEU A 71 -4.70 0.38 -6.79
N SER A 72 -4.80 0.80 -5.55
CA SER A 72 -3.93 1.83 -4.97
C SER A 72 -3.28 1.32 -3.69
N VAL A 73 -2.30 2.08 -3.20
CA VAL A 73 -1.66 1.84 -1.90
C VAL A 73 -1.53 3.16 -1.14
N ALA A 74 -1.75 3.13 0.18
CA ALA A 74 -1.27 4.15 1.08
C ALA A 74 0.19 3.89 1.46
N ALA A 75 1.08 4.87 1.26
CA ALA A 75 2.52 4.72 1.47
C ALA A 75 3.08 5.77 2.45
N PRO A 76 4.08 5.40 3.28
CA PRO A 76 4.68 6.33 4.24
C PRO A 76 5.51 7.41 3.56
N VAL A 77 5.72 8.50 4.28
CA VAL A 77 6.72 9.54 3.95
C VAL A 77 8.09 9.32 4.59
N SER A 78 8.21 8.42 5.57
CA SER A 78 9.50 8.08 6.17
C SER A 78 10.37 7.31 5.19
N LEU A 79 11.56 7.85 4.89
CA LEU A 79 12.54 7.18 4.02
C LEU A 79 12.90 5.79 4.55
N SER A 80 13.10 5.67 5.87
CA SER A 80 13.44 4.40 6.50
C SER A 80 12.36 3.32 6.33
N GLN A 81 11.08 3.70 6.40
CA GLN A 81 9.97 2.77 6.18
C GLN A 81 9.82 2.41 4.70
N MET A 82 9.98 3.39 3.80
CA MET A 82 9.98 3.14 2.36
C MET A 82 11.10 2.15 1.96
N GLU A 83 12.33 2.39 2.41
CA GLU A 83 13.49 1.52 2.12
C GLU A 83 13.32 0.12 2.70
N ALA A 84 12.79 0.00 3.92
CA ALA A 84 12.57 -1.29 4.58
C ALA A 84 11.41 -2.09 3.97
N GLY A 85 10.33 -1.42 3.54
CA GLY A 85 9.05 -2.06 3.24
C GLY A 85 8.67 -2.18 1.78
N TYR A 86 9.25 -1.38 0.88
CA TYR A 86 8.69 -1.20 -0.47
C TYR A 86 9.73 -1.44 -1.57
N GLU A 87 9.40 -2.29 -2.53
CA GLU A 87 10.12 -2.36 -3.82
C GLU A 87 9.52 -1.30 -4.75
N ILE A 88 9.91 -0.04 -4.55
CA ILE A 88 9.23 1.14 -5.11
C ILE A 88 8.93 1.01 -6.62
N GLN A 89 9.91 0.59 -7.42
CA GLN A 89 9.71 0.43 -8.88
C GLN A 89 8.68 -0.65 -9.20
N GLU A 90 8.76 -1.81 -8.55
CA GLU A 90 7.81 -2.90 -8.75
C GLU A 90 6.40 -2.50 -8.30
N VAL A 91 6.28 -1.94 -7.09
CA VAL A 91 5.00 -1.49 -6.52
C VAL A 91 4.33 -0.45 -7.42
N THR A 92 5.05 0.58 -7.85
CA THR A 92 4.50 1.65 -8.69
C THR A 92 4.12 1.20 -10.09
N SER A 93 4.67 0.08 -10.58
CA SER A 93 4.25 -0.52 -11.85
C SER A 93 2.95 -1.33 -11.76
N LEU A 94 2.52 -1.69 -10.54
CA LEU A 94 1.37 -2.56 -10.29
C LEU A 94 0.11 -1.80 -9.90
N VAL A 95 0.25 -0.61 -9.32
CA VAL A 95 -0.85 0.21 -8.79
C VAL A 95 -1.19 1.34 -9.77
N ASP A 96 -2.45 1.75 -9.79
CA ASP A 96 -2.91 2.87 -10.62
C ASP A 96 -2.44 4.22 -10.06
N PHE A 97 -2.34 4.34 -8.73
CA PHE A 97 -1.79 5.51 -8.05
C PHE A 97 -1.37 5.17 -6.62
N VAL A 98 -0.56 6.06 -6.02
CA VAL A 98 -0.09 5.96 -4.64
C VAL A 98 -0.66 7.12 -3.83
N ASN A 99 -1.34 6.80 -2.73
CA ASN A 99 -1.77 7.75 -1.72
C ASN A 99 -0.60 7.99 -0.75
N LEU A 100 0.22 9.01 -1.01
CA LEU A 100 1.33 9.35 -0.13
C LEU A 100 0.79 9.97 1.17
N MET A 101 1.07 9.32 2.30
CA MET A 101 0.60 9.75 3.63
C MET A 101 1.46 10.89 4.17
N ALA A 102 1.40 12.05 3.51
CA ALA A 102 2.16 13.25 3.84
C ALA A 102 1.60 13.99 5.06
N TYR A 103 1.47 13.28 6.16
CA TYR A 103 1.01 13.75 7.46
C TYR A 103 1.66 12.90 8.56
N ASP A 104 1.32 13.16 9.82
CA ASP A 104 1.86 12.47 10.99
C ASP A 104 3.40 12.54 11.09
N PHE A 105 3.97 13.64 10.59
CA PHE A 105 5.40 13.94 10.75
C PHE A 105 5.76 14.17 12.23
N HIS A 106 4.86 14.81 12.97
CA HIS A 106 5.03 15.08 14.40
C HIS A 106 3.70 14.89 15.14
N GLY A 107 3.77 14.38 16.36
CA GLY A 107 2.60 14.10 17.18
C GLY A 107 2.93 14.00 18.66
N SER A 108 2.03 13.36 19.42
CA SER A 108 2.14 13.22 20.88
C SER A 108 3.37 12.41 21.34
N TRP A 109 3.99 11.65 20.44
CA TRP A 109 5.24 10.91 20.67
C TRP A 109 6.48 11.81 20.69
N ASN A 110 6.38 13.07 20.25
CA ASN A 110 7.46 14.05 20.33
C ASN A 110 7.40 14.83 21.65
N LYS A 111 8.56 15.21 22.20
CA LYS A 111 8.66 16.06 23.41
C LYS A 111 8.38 17.55 23.16
N ILE A 112 8.33 17.96 21.88
CA ILE A 112 8.19 19.35 21.45
C ILE A 112 7.09 19.40 20.41
N THR A 113 6.15 20.33 20.56
CA THR A 113 5.07 20.54 19.58
C THR A 113 5.63 20.99 18.23
N SER A 114 5.09 20.42 17.15
CA SER A 114 5.39 20.80 15.77
C SER A 114 4.16 20.55 14.89
N PHE A 115 4.29 20.78 13.58
CA PHE A 115 3.21 20.66 12.60
C PHE A 115 3.00 19.21 12.21
N ASN A 116 1.74 18.81 12.02
CA ASN A 116 1.41 17.46 11.55
C ASN A 116 1.89 17.21 10.11
N SER A 117 1.71 18.19 9.24
CA SER A 117 2.04 18.12 7.80
C SER A 117 2.67 19.44 7.36
N PRO A 118 3.97 19.66 7.69
CA PRO A 118 4.68 20.85 7.23
C PRO A 118 4.99 20.73 5.73
N LEU A 119 4.64 21.74 4.93
CA LEU A 119 4.99 21.80 3.50
C LEU A 119 6.51 21.88 3.28
N TYR A 120 7.22 22.54 4.19
CA TYR A 120 8.68 22.69 4.17
C TYR A 120 9.25 22.39 5.55
N SER A 121 10.45 21.80 5.59
CA SER A 121 11.21 21.67 6.83
C SER A 121 11.56 23.06 7.39
N ARG A 122 11.61 23.17 8.71
CA ARG A 122 12.09 24.39 9.38
C ARG A 122 13.60 24.31 9.52
N LEU A 123 14.26 25.47 9.57
CA LEU A 123 15.72 25.62 9.66
C LEU A 123 16.41 24.85 10.81
N ASN A 124 15.66 24.28 11.77
CA ASN A 124 16.16 23.44 12.86
C ASN A 124 15.35 22.14 13.07
N ASP A 125 14.53 21.74 12.10
CA ASP A 125 13.74 20.50 12.19
C ASP A 125 14.46 19.34 11.51
N THR A 126 15.36 18.70 12.25
CA THR A 126 16.10 17.50 11.81
C THR A 126 15.26 16.23 11.84
N ARG A 127 13.96 16.31 12.15
CA ARG A 127 13.06 15.15 12.32
C ARG A 127 12.04 15.04 11.20
N THR A 128 12.16 15.89 10.17
CA THR A 128 11.20 15.92 9.06
C THR A 128 11.43 14.81 8.02
N LEU A 129 12.52 14.03 8.09
CA LEU A 129 12.77 12.85 7.24
C LEU A 129 13.65 11.84 7.98
#